data_AF-A0A3M1DIT5-F1
#
_entry.id   AF-A0A3M1DIT5-F1
#
_cell.length_a   1.000
_cell.length_b   1.000
_cell.length_c   1.000
_cell.angle_alpha   90.00
_cell.angle_beta   90.00
_cell.angle_gamma   90.00
#
_symmetry.space_group_name_H-M   'P 1'
#
loop_
_entity.id
_entity.type
_entity.pdbx_description
1 polymer ?
#
loop_
_entity_poly.entity_id
_entity_poly.type
_entity_poly.pdbx_seq_one_letter_code
_entity_poly.pdbx_strand_id
1 'polypeptide(L)'
;LLFGCYTGLAALIYSQSRYGFFLSDSQVLFLLGGGALALIYNGLLHRLRQQLADLKYLSLAQIAVDLALVTLVVHFSGGAVSWFWPVYMLISIEAAVLLEKRRYVVVVGLFGSLLFGSLLLGEYLGVVAPVNMPFVDSHLHRDSLFLGLIWAWVAVLNATVAMVAAFLMRVIRFENQTARASRERLVQFLDNANDLIFCVGADGRFLYANHIWHDLLGYTAEDLNRLSFQDVLAREERGRCLMAIQAALTGQEQGGVIEGRLFGRDGRTIHVEGSVTCSRQGDEILAWGICRDVTERVRAQEQLFYLAHHDSLTGLPNRMHFVEQLQNSLAMARRLKKQVAVLFLDLDR
;
A
#
# COMPACT_ATOMS: atom_id res chain seq x y z
N LEU A 1 25.57 2.55 11.10
CA LEU A 1 26.97 2.84 10.70
C LEU A 1 27.38 4.26 11.08
N LEU A 2 26.75 5.31 10.51
CA LEU A 2 27.08 6.72 10.84
C LEU A 2 26.98 7.05 12.34
N PHE A 3 25.90 6.66 13.02
CA PHE A 3 25.75 6.90 14.47
C PHE A 3 26.89 6.31 15.31
N GLY A 4 27.29 5.06 15.01
CA GLY A 4 28.41 4.39 15.68
C GLY A 4 29.75 5.07 15.44
N CYS A 5 29.98 5.61 14.23
CA CYS A 5 31.17 6.40 13.93
C CYS A 5 31.20 7.72 14.71
N TYR A 6 30.06 8.43 14.81
CA TYR A 6 29.97 9.66 15.60
C TYR A 6 30.17 9.43 17.09
N THR A 7 29.56 8.37 17.67
CA THR A 7 29.75 8.04 19.09
C THR A 7 31.19 7.61 19.37
N GLY A 8 31.82 6.85 18.46
CA GLY A 8 33.23 6.46 18.59
C GLY A 8 34.17 7.67 18.51
N LEU A 9 33.92 8.60 17.58
CA LEU A 9 34.68 9.83 17.45
C LEU A 9 34.51 10.73 18.68
N ALA A 10 33.29 10.89 19.19
CA ALA A 10 33.02 11.67 20.40
C ALA A 10 33.72 11.06 21.62
N ALA A 11 33.70 9.72 21.78
CA ALA A 11 34.41 9.02 22.84
C ALA A 11 35.94 9.20 22.74
N LEU A 12 36.49 9.16 21.53
CA LEU A 12 37.92 9.40 21.27
C LEU A 12 38.33 10.85 21.60
N ILE A 13 37.52 11.83 21.23
CA ILE A 13 37.76 13.25 21.55
C ILE A 13 37.69 13.47 23.06
N TYR A 14 36.73 12.83 23.73
CA TYR A 14 36.58 12.91 25.18
C TYR A 14 37.73 12.28 25.95
N SER A 15 38.25 11.13 25.48
CA SER A 15 39.39 10.46 26.13
C SER A 15 40.69 11.26 26.00
N GLN A 16 40.81 12.12 24.99
CA GLN A 16 41.95 13.02 24.79
C GLN A 16 41.75 14.42 25.42
N SER A 17 40.56 14.72 25.92
CA SER A 17 40.24 16.01 26.53
C SER A 17 40.87 16.17 27.92
N ARG A 18 41.37 17.37 28.22
CA ARG A 18 41.89 17.75 29.55
C ARG A 18 40.86 17.62 30.68
N TYR A 19 39.59 17.59 30.33
CA TYR A 19 38.47 17.51 31.28
C TYR A 19 37.99 16.08 31.52
N GLY A 20 38.45 15.10 30.73
CA GLY A 20 38.09 13.69 30.86
C GLY A 20 36.58 13.40 30.74
N PHE A 21 36.20 12.17 31.08
CA PHE A 21 34.79 11.80 31.21
C PHE A 21 34.28 12.31 32.57
N PHE A 22 33.37 13.27 32.56
CA PHE A 22 32.98 14.06 33.74
C PHE A 22 31.83 13.46 34.56
N LEU A 23 31.16 12.44 34.02
CA LEU A 23 30.10 11.73 34.73
C LEU A 23 30.71 10.72 35.69
N SER A 24 30.21 10.63 36.91
CA SER A 24 30.61 9.58 37.85
C SER A 24 30.15 8.21 37.36
N ASP A 25 30.83 7.14 37.78
CA ASP A 25 30.44 5.76 37.44
C ASP A 25 28.97 5.47 37.80
N SER A 26 28.48 6.05 38.90
CA SER A 26 27.08 5.98 39.32
C SER A 26 26.12 6.71 38.37
N GLN A 27 26.48 7.87 37.85
CA GLN A 27 25.68 8.61 36.86
C GLN A 27 25.65 7.87 35.52
N VAL A 28 26.78 7.31 35.09
CA VAL A 28 26.86 6.50 33.86
C VAL A 28 25.97 5.27 33.98
N LEU A 29 26.05 4.55 35.09
CA LEU A 29 25.21 3.39 35.35
C LEU A 29 23.71 3.77 35.35
N PHE A 30 23.36 4.93 35.93
CA PHE A 30 21.98 5.42 35.95
C PHE A 30 21.48 5.80 34.56
N LEU A 31 22.30 6.51 33.77
CA LEU A 31 21.93 6.90 32.39
C LEU A 31 21.79 5.69 31.47
N LEU A 32 22.72 4.73 31.55
CA LEU A 32 22.63 3.47 30.79
C LEU A 32 21.44 2.63 31.24
N GLY A 33 21.21 2.53 32.55
CA GLY A 33 20.05 1.83 33.11
C GLY A 33 18.73 2.47 32.70
N GLY A 34 18.62 3.79 32.75
CA GLY A 34 17.45 4.55 32.32
C GLY A 34 17.18 4.40 30.82
N GLY A 35 18.23 4.47 29.99
CA GLY A 35 18.13 4.23 28.55
C GLY A 35 17.70 2.78 28.23
N ALA A 36 18.28 1.79 28.91
CA ALA A 36 17.89 0.39 28.77
C ALA A 36 16.44 0.16 29.22
N LEU A 37 16.02 0.76 30.33
CA LEU A 37 14.64 0.68 30.83
C LEU A 37 13.66 1.26 29.81
N ALA A 38 13.96 2.43 29.25
CA ALA A 38 13.15 3.06 28.21
C ALA A 38 13.01 2.16 26.98
N LEU A 39 14.12 1.57 26.51
CA LEU A 39 14.12 0.63 25.39
C LEU A 39 13.33 -0.65 25.67
N ILE A 40 13.49 -1.24 26.85
CA ILE A 40 12.80 -2.47 27.26
C ILE A 40 11.30 -2.21 27.36
N TYR A 41 10.90 -1.15 28.05
CA TYR A 41 9.48 -0.79 28.21
C TYR A 41 8.84 -0.44 26.86
N ASN A 42 9.49 0.41 26.04
CA ASN A 42 8.98 0.77 24.71
C ASN A 42 8.90 -0.46 23.79
N GLY A 43 9.87 -1.37 23.85
CA GLY A 43 9.83 -2.64 23.12
C GLY A 43 8.70 -3.55 23.58
N LEU A 44 8.45 -3.65 24.88
CA LEU A 44 7.36 -4.42 25.47
C LEU A 44 5.99 -3.87 25.04
N LEU A 45 5.81 -2.55 25.18
CA LEU A 45 4.61 -1.85 24.74
C LEU A 45 4.36 -2.00 23.24
N HIS A 46 5.42 -1.94 22.43
CA HIS A 46 5.29 -2.11 20.99
C HIS A 46 4.76 -3.50 20.63
N ARG A 47 5.28 -4.56 21.27
CA ARG A 47 4.79 -5.94 21.07
C ARG A 47 3.37 -6.14 21.57
N LEU A 48 3.04 -5.58 22.73
CA LEU A 48 1.72 -5.71 23.34
C LEU A 48 0.70 -4.71 22.77
N ARG A 49 1.10 -3.82 21.84
CA ARG A 49 0.24 -2.76 21.31
C ARG A 49 -1.03 -3.29 20.65
N GLN A 50 -0.96 -4.44 19.97
CA GLN A 50 -2.15 -5.07 19.38
C GLN A 50 -3.10 -5.63 20.43
N GLN A 51 -2.58 -6.16 21.54
CA GLN A 51 -3.40 -6.71 22.62
C GLN A 51 -4.00 -5.62 23.53
N LEU A 52 -3.32 -4.49 23.66
CA LEU A 52 -3.71 -3.35 24.50
C LEU A 52 -4.33 -2.19 23.69
N ALA A 53 -4.68 -2.42 22.43
CA ALA A 53 -5.18 -1.38 21.52
C ALA A 53 -6.48 -0.71 22.02
N ASP A 54 -7.30 -1.44 22.79
CA ASP A 54 -8.56 -0.93 23.33
C ASP A 54 -8.39 0.04 24.51
N LEU A 55 -7.19 0.14 25.09
CA LEU A 55 -6.92 1.07 26.18
C LEU A 55 -6.74 2.50 25.65
N LYS A 56 -7.83 3.26 25.69
CA LYS A 56 -7.95 4.66 25.23
C LYS A 56 -6.83 5.62 25.71
N TYR A 57 -6.20 5.33 26.84
CA TYR A 57 -5.19 6.21 27.47
C TYR A 57 -3.76 5.65 27.41
N LEU A 58 -3.53 4.50 26.76
CA LEU A 58 -2.22 3.86 26.72
C LEU A 58 -1.13 4.76 26.14
N SER A 59 -1.42 5.43 25.01
CA SER A 59 -0.47 6.34 24.37
C SER A 59 -0.14 7.56 25.22
N LEU A 60 -1.13 8.09 25.96
CA LEU A 60 -0.90 9.20 26.89
C LEU A 60 -0.06 8.76 28.10
N ALA A 61 -0.31 7.57 28.63
CA ALA A 61 0.46 7.00 29.72
C ALA A 61 1.92 6.73 29.29
N GLN A 62 2.13 6.21 28.07
CA GLN A 62 3.46 6.02 27.49
C GLN A 62 4.23 7.35 27.46
N ILE A 63 3.65 8.39 26.84
CA ILE A 63 4.27 9.72 26.73
C ILE A 63 4.57 10.32 28.11
N ALA A 64 3.68 10.13 29.09
CA ALA A 64 3.90 10.61 30.45
C ALA A 64 5.11 9.93 31.13
N VAL A 65 5.26 8.61 30.93
CA VAL A 65 6.44 7.86 31.40
C VAL A 65 7.70 8.33 30.70
N ASP A 66 7.67 8.53 29.38
CA ASP A 66 8.82 9.02 28.62
C ASP A 66 9.25 10.42 29.10
N LEU A 67 8.31 11.33 29.34
CA LEU A 67 8.59 12.67 29.89
C LEU A 67 9.21 12.60 31.28
N ALA A 68 8.70 11.75 32.16
CA ALA A 68 9.27 11.57 33.50
C ALA A 68 10.70 11.02 33.43
N LEU A 69 10.94 10.03 32.57
CA LEU A 69 12.25 9.44 32.38
C LEU A 69 13.24 10.43 31.78
N VAL A 70 12.83 11.23 30.80
CA VAL A 70 13.68 12.29 30.23
C VAL A 70 13.97 13.38 31.25
N THR A 71 13.02 13.74 32.12
CA THR A 71 13.28 14.68 33.22
C THR A 71 14.37 14.16 34.14
N LEU A 72 14.34 12.87 34.49
CA LEU A 72 15.38 12.23 35.29
C LEU A 72 16.74 12.21 34.57
N VAL A 73 16.76 11.81 33.29
CA VAL A 73 17.99 11.80 32.47
C VAL A 73 18.61 13.19 32.40
N VAL A 74 17.80 14.23 32.19
CA VAL A 74 18.25 15.63 32.13
C VAL A 74 18.82 16.07 33.48
N HIS A 75 18.16 15.76 34.59
CA HIS A 75 18.68 16.08 35.92
C HIS A 75 20.04 15.44 36.18
N PHE A 76 20.16 14.12 36.06
CA PHE A 76 21.40 13.38 36.37
C PHE A 76 22.55 13.66 35.40
N SER A 77 22.26 14.21 34.23
CA SER A 77 23.26 14.62 33.25
C SER A 77 23.66 16.09 33.36
N GLY A 78 23.16 16.85 34.34
CA GLY A 78 23.59 18.23 34.60
C GLY A 78 22.49 19.30 34.64
N GLY A 79 21.23 18.90 34.83
CA GLY A 79 20.11 19.81 35.11
C GLY A 79 19.97 20.94 34.09
N ALA A 80 20.11 22.18 34.55
CA ALA A 80 20.07 23.40 33.73
C ALA A 80 21.01 23.40 32.52
N VAL A 81 22.16 22.73 32.62
CA VAL A 81 23.21 22.74 31.60
C VAL A 81 23.29 21.41 30.85
N SER A 82 22.40 20.48 31.15
CA SER A 82 22.37 19.15 30.54
C SER A 82 22.34 19.22 29.00
N TRP A 83 23.17 18.41 28.33
CA TRP A 83 23.10 18.28 26.87
C TRP A 83 21.94 17.41 26.38
N PHE A 84 21.19 16.81 27.30
CA PHE A 84 20.07 15.90 27.00
C PHE A 84 18.71 16.61 27.01
N TRP A 85 18.62 17.91 27.29
CA TRP A 85 17.35 18.63 27.14
C TRP A 85 16.71 18.50 25.75
N PRO A 86 17.44 18.34 24.61
CA PRO A 86 16.82 18.13 23.30
C PRO A 86 15.99 16.84 23.21
N VAL A 87 16.15 15.89 24.15
CA VAL A 87 15.34 14.66 24.16
C VAL A 87 13.85 14.98 24.45
N TYR A 88 13.53 16.10 25.11
CA TYR A 88 12.15 16.58 25.22
C TYR A 88 11.50 16.86 23.85
N MET A 89 12.29 17.34 22.89
CA MET A 89 11.82 17.56 21.52
C MET A 89 11.52 16.24 20.80
N LEU A 90 12.34 15.21 21.06
CA LEU A 90 12.12 13.88 20.49
C LEU A 90 10.80 13.31 21.00
N ILE A 91 10.49 13.48 22.29
CA ILE A 91 9.19 13.10 22.85
C ILE A 91 8.05 13.90 22.21
N SER A 92 8.23 15.19 21.95
CA SER A 92 7.23 16.00 21.23
C SER A 92 6.98 15.47 19.81
N ILE A 93 8.01 14.98 19.12
CA ILE A 93 7.87 14.33 17.81
C ILE A 93 7.16 12.98 17.95
N GLU A 94 7.53 12.16 18.92
CA GLU A 94 6.87 10.89 19.21
C GLU A 94 5.38 11.08 19.52
N ALA A 95 5.05 12.09 20.34
CA ALA A 95 3.69 12.47 20.64
C ALA A 95 2.89 12.86 19.39
N ALA A 96 3.53 13.49 18.40
CA ALA A 96 2.90 13.79 17.11
C ALA A 96 2.56 12.52 16.33
N VAL A 97 3.40 11.49 16.41
CA VAL A 97 3.15 10.19 15.76
C VAL A 97 2.05 9.41 16.49
N LEU A 98 2.09 9.36 17.82
CA LEU A 98 1.18 8.55 18.63
C LEU A 98 -0.22 9.17 18.79
N LEU A 99 -0.32 10.49 18.90
CA LEU A 99 -1.59 11.15 19.18
C LEU A 99 -2.31 11.54 17.90
N GLU A 100 -3.63 11.36 17.87
CA GLU A 100 -4.44 11.73 16.70
C GLU A 100 -4.73 13.22 16.60
N LYS A 101 -4.91 13.88 17.75
CA LYS A 101 -5.33 15.29 17.80
C LYS A 101 -4.12 16.19 18.02
N ARG A 102 -3.90 17.12 17.08
CA ARG A 102 -2.86 18.16 17.15
C ARG A 102 -2.82 18.90 18.49
N ARG A 103 -3.98 19.20 19.08
CA ARG A 103 -4.05 19.90 20.37
C ARG A 103 -3.30 19.15 21.48
N TYR A 104 -3.32 17.82 21.47
CA TYR A 104 -2.64 17.04 22.50
C TYR A 104 -1.11 17.04 22.32
N VAL A 105 -0.62 17.11 21.08
CA VAL A 105 0.82 17.25 20.79
C VAL A 105 1.36 18.57 21.37
N VAL A 106 0.63 19.67 21.17
CA VAL A 106 1.00 20.97 21.73
C VAL A 106 0.95 20.94 23.27
N VAL A 107 -0.07 20.30 23.85
CA VAL A 107 -0.17 20.13 25.31
C VAL A 107 1.01 19.32 25.86
N VAL A 108 1.42 18.25 25.19
CA VAL A 108 2.60 17.45 25.58
C VAL A 108 3.86 18.30 25.53
N GLY A 109 4.06 19.10 24.47
CA GLY A 109 5.20 20.01 24.37
C GLY A 109 5.22 21.03 25.52
N LEU A 110 4.09 21.69 25.79
CA LEU A 110 3.96 22.63 26.91
C LEU A 110 4.21 21.94 28.26
N PHE A 111 3.69 20.73 28.45
CA PHE A 111 3.86 19.97 29.67
C PHE A 111 5.33 19.55 29.88
N GLY A 112 6.03 19.13 28.83
CA GLY A 112 7.47 18.86 28.89
C GLY A 112 8.28 20.10 29.28
N SER A 113 7.92 21.27 28.73
CA SER A 113 8.56 22.54 29.10
C SER A 113 8.26 22.96 30.54
N LEU A 114 7.06 22.67 31.05
CA LEU A 114 6.71 22.89 32.46
C LEU A 114 7.46 21.94 33.40
N LEU A 115 7.63 20.67 33.02
CA LEU A 115 8.43 19.71 33.78
C LEU A 115 9.90 20.14 33.88
N PHE A 116 10.48 20.56 32.76
CA PHE A 116 11.83 21.10 32.76
C PHE A 116 11.94 22.37 33.63
N GLY A 117 10.99 23.31 33.51
CA GLY A 117 10.97 24.49 34.39
C GLY A 117 10.82 24.15 35.87
N SER A 118 10.00 23.14 36.19
CA SER A 118 9.81 22.65 37.56
C SER A 118 11.10 22.04 38.13
N LEU A 119 11.87 21.33 37.29
CA LEU A 119 13.19 20.81 37.65
C LEU A 119 14.15 21.96 38.00
N LEU A 120 14.24 22.98 37.14
CA LEU A 120 15.12 24.15 37.38
C LEU A 120 14.71 24.93 38.63
N LEU A 121 13.41 25.09 38.85
CA LEU A 121 12.90 25.74 40.06
C LEU A 121 13.25 24.93 41.31
N GLY A 122 13.17 23.60 41.25
CA GLY A 122 13.60 22.70 42.31
C GLY A 122 15.09 22.82 42.63
N GLU A 123 15.94 22.95 41.60
CA GLU A 123 17.38 23.19 41.75
C GLU A 123 17.66 24.58 42.36
N TYR A 124 16.94 25.62 41.91
CA TYR A 124 17.06 26.99 42.44
C TYR A 124 16.68 27.09 43.91
N LEU A 125 15.56 26.46 44.31
CA LEU A 125 15.07 26.44 45.68
C LEU A 125 15.89 25.51 46.60
N GLY A 126 16.82 24.73 46.04
CA GLY A 126 17.62 23.75 46.79
C GLY A 126 16.84 22.52 47.25
N VAL A 127 15.65 22.27 46.68
CA VAL A 127 14.86 21.04 46.91
C VAL A 127 15.54 19.86 46.21
N VAL A 128 16.15 20.12 45.05
CA VAL A 128 16.89 19.14 44.24
C VAL A 128 18.35 19.59 44.19
N ALA A 129 19.28 18.67 44.47
CA ALA A 129 20.71 19.01 44.47
C ALA A 129 21.22 19.16 43.02
N PRO A 130 21.79 20.31 42.62
CA PRO A 130 22.29 20.49 41.27
C PRO A 130 23.48 19.58 40.98
N VAL A 131 23.53 19.03 39.77
CA VAL A 131 24.66 18.23 39.31
C VAL A 131 25.68 19.15 38.66
N ASN A 132 26.84 19.30 39.31
CA ASN A 132 27.90 20.18 38.82
C ASN A 132 28.56 19.62 37.56
N MET A 133 28.55 20.41 36.48
CA MET A 133 29.36 20.16 35.29
C MET A 133 30.71 20.86 35.41
N PRO A 134 31.83 20.24 34.98
CA PRO A 134 33.15 20.84 35.10
C PRO A 134 33.40 22.02 34.15
N PHE A 135 32.53 22.23 33.16
CA PHE A 135 32.68 23.27 32.14
C PHE A 135 31.86 24.53 32.41
N VAL A 136 31.01 24.51 33.44
CA VAL A 136 30.09 25.61 33.75
C VAL A 136 30.20 25.97 35.21
N ASP A 137 30.21 27.26 35.48
CA ASP A 137 30.33 27.77 36.83
C ASP A 137 29.10 27.39 37.67
N SER A 138 29.36 26.76 38.82
CA SER A 138 28.34 26.26 39.73
C SER A 138 27.37 27.34 40.21
N HIS A 139 27.79 28.61 40.22
CA HIS A 139 26.95 29.75 40.60
C HIS A 139 25.76 29.97 39.65
N LEU A 140 25.85 29.54 38.38
CA LEU A 140 24.75 29.70 37.43
C LEU A 140 23.49 28.92 37.82
N HIS A 141 23.61 27.84 38.60
CA HIS A 141 22.45 27.08 39.11
C HIS A 141 21.61 27.87 40.12
N ARG A 142 22.11 29.01 40.62
CA ARG A 142 21.38 29.91 41.52
C ARG A 142 21.07 31.26 40.88
N ASP A 143 21.43 31.46 39.62
CA ASP A 143 21.10 32.67 38.90
C ASP A 143 19.70 32.55 38.26
N SER A 144 18.75 33.30 38.82
CA SER A 144 17.36 33.32 38.34
C SER A 144 17.23 33.76 36.88
N LEU A 145 18.09 34.67 36.39
CA LEU A 145 18.01 35.16 35.01
C LEU A 145 18.50 34.08 34.04
N PHE A 146 19.60 33.41 34.38
CA PHE A 146 20.12 32.31 33.58
C PHE A 146 19.13 31.16 33.47
N LEU A 147 18.57 30.69 34.59
CA LEU A 147 17.58 29.62 34.61
C LEU A 147 16.31 30.00 33.86
N GLY A 148 15.83 31.23 34.03
CA GLY A 148 14.68 31.75 33.30
C GLY A 148 14.92 31.80 31.79
N LEU A 149 16.11 32.21 31.36
CA LEU A 149 16.48 32.29 29.94
C LEU A 149 16.62 30.90 29.31
N ILE A 150 17.27 29.94 29.99
CA ILE A 150 17.35 28.56 29.51
C ILE A 150 15.97 27.92 29.45
N TRP A 151 15.13 28.10 30.47
CA TRP A 151 13.76 27.60 30.46
C TRP A 151 12.97 28.17 29.28
N ALA A 152 13.02 29.48 29.07
CA ALA A 152 12.34 30.14 27.96
C ALA A 152 12.86 29.62 26.61
N TRP A 153 14.17 29.41 26.46
CA TRP A 153 14.77 28.86 25.24
C TRP A 153 14.29 27.44 24.94
N VAL A 154 14.34 26.54 25.93
CA VAL A 154 13.85 25.17 25.79
C VAL A 154 12.35 25.14 25.54
N ALA A 155 11.58 26.02 26.20
CA ALA A 155 10.14 26.12 26.00
C ALA A 155 9.78 26.57 24.57
N VAL A 156 10.45 27.61 24.07
CA VAL A 156 10.25 28.10 22.70
C VAL A 156 10.58 26.99 21.70
N LEU A 157 11.75 26.38 21.81
CA LEU A 157 12.18 25.35 20.86
C LEU A 157 11.30 24.09 20.91
N ASN A 158 10.88 23.66 22.10
CA ASN A 158 9.99 22.50 22.24
C ASN A 158 8.60 22.80 21.64
N ALA A 159 8.08 24.02 21.84
CA ALA A 159 6.83 24.45 21.23
C ALA A 159 6.92 24.52 19.69
N THR A 160 8.02 25.03 19.13
CA THR A 160 8.23 25.03 17.67
C THR A 160 8.30 23.61 17.12
N VAL A 161 9.06 22.72 17.76
CA VAL A 161 9.15 21.31 17.32
C VAL A 161 7.80 20.63 17.42
N ALA A 162 7.06 20.77 18.52
CA ALA A 162 5.73 20.20 18.67
C ALA A 162 4.76 20.72 17.59
N MET A 163 4.83 22.01 17.25
CA MET A 163 4.01 22.62 16.21
C MET A 163 4.37 22.07 14.81
N VAL A 164 5.65 22.02 14.48
CA VAL A 164 6.15 21.51 13.18
C VAL A 164 5.84 20.02 13.04
N ALA A 165 6.12 19.22 14.06
CA ALA A 165 5.82 17.79 14.07
C ALA A 165 4.32 17.53 13.87
N ALA A 166 3.46 18.28 14.57
CA ALA A 166 2.01 18.15 14.39
C ALA A 166 1.54 18.58 12.99
N PHE A 167 2.18 19.58 12.39
CA PHE A 167 1.89 19.99 11.01
C PHE A 167 2.32 18.94 9.99
N LEU A 168 3.58 18.46 10.07
CA LEU A 168 4.10 17.42 9.19
C LEU A 168 3.28 16.14 9.28
N MET A 169 2.96 15.70 10.50
CA MET A 169 2.13 14.51 10.69
C MET A 169 0.74 14.67 10.07
N ARG A 170 0.16 15.88 10.11
CA ARG A 170 -1.12 16.16 9.44
C ARG A 170 -1.00 16.01 7.93
N VAL A 171 0.04 16.58 7.32
CA VAL A 171 0.28 16.48 5.87
C VAL A 171 0.46 15.01 5.48
N ILE A 172 1.32 14.28 6.19
CA ILE A 172 1.57 12.85 5.95
C ILE A 172 0.29 12.02 6.07
N ARG A 173 -0.53 12.25 7.10
CA ARG A 173 -1.80 11.53 7.28
C ARG A 173 -2.79 11.87 6.17
N PHE A 174 -2.88 13.14 5.79
CA PHE A 174 -3.77 13.59 4.72
C PHE A 174 -3.38 12.96 3.38
N GLU A 175 -2.11 13.04 2.98
CA GLU A 175 -1.60 12.45 1.73
C GLU A 175 -1.86 10.94 1.70
N ASN A 176 -1.54 10.22 2.78
CA ASN A 176 -1.80 8.79 2.89
C ASN A 176 -3.29 8.46 2.79
N GLN A 177 -4.16 9.25 3.42
CA GLN A 177 -5.61 9.06 3.33
C GLN A 177 -6.13 9.34 1.92
N THR A 178 -5.67 10.42 1.27
CA THR A 178 -6.07 10.73 -0.11
C THR A 178 -5.59 9.68 -1.10
N ALA A 179 -4.37 9.16 -0.92
CA ALA A 179 -3.82 8.10 -1.75
C ALA A 179 -4.61 6.79 -1.56
N ARG A 180 -4.92 6.43 -0.30
CA ARG A 180 -5.75 5.25 0.00
C ARG A 180 -7.17 5.38 -0.57
N ALA A 181 -7.83 6.51 -0.34
CA ALA A 181 -9.17 6.76 -0.86
C ALA A 181 -9.21 6.76 -2.40
N SER A 182 -8.19 7.32 -3.07
CA SER A 182 -8.09 7.26 -4.53
C SER A 182 -7.88 5.83 -5.02
N ARG A 183 -7.04 5.04 -4.33
CA ARG A 183 -6.81 3.63 -4.66
C ARG A 183 -8.08 2.79 -4.46
N GLU A 184 -8.78 2.97 -3.35
CA GLU A 184 -10.04 2.29 -3.06
C GLU A 184 -11.13 2.63 -4.08
N ARG A 185 -11.27 3.91 -4.45
CA ARG A 185 -12.21 4.31 -5.52
C ARG A 185 -11.87 3.69 -6.87
N LEU A 186 -10.58 3.60 -7.20
CA LEU A 186 -10.14 2.95 -8.44
C LEU A 186 -10.48 1.46 -8.42
N VAL A 187 -10.18 0.75 -7.34
CA VAL A 187 -10.54 -0.68 -7.19
C VAL A 187 -12.06 -0.85 -7.29
N GLN A 188 -12.85 -0.04 -6.58
CA GLN A 188 -14.32 -0.08 -6.68
C GLN A 188 -14.83 0.21 -8.09
N PHE A 189 -14.23 1.16 -8.80
CA PHE A 189 -14.60 1.46 -10.18
C PHE A 189 -14.31 0.29 -11.12
N LEU A 190 -13.13 -0.33 -10.99
CA LEU A 190 -12.75 -1.50 -11.80
C LEU A 190 -13.58 -2.74 -11.46
N ASP A 191 -13.94 -2.91 -10.19
CA ASP A 191 -14.81 -3.99 -9.77
C ASP A 191 -16.23 -3.78 -10.28
N ASN A 192 -16.85 -2.60 -10.10
CA ASN A 192 -18.23 -2.35 -10.55
C ASN A 192 -18.43 -2.38 -12.08
N ALA A 193 -17.37 -2.54 -12.87
CA ALA A 193 -17.49 -2.73 -14.32
C ALA A 193 -18.04 -4.12 -14.62
N ASN A 194 -19.05 -4.20 -15.49
CA ASN A 194 -19.64 -5.47 -15.95
C ASN A 194 -18.76 -6.22 -16.98
N ASP A 195 -17.65 -5.61 -17.39
CA ASP A 195 -16.70 -6.21 -18.32
C ASP A 195 -15.58 -6.91 -17.51
N LEU A 196 -14.99 -7.95 -18.07
CA LEU A 196 -13.83 -8.63 -17.52
C LEU A 196 -12.61 -7.72 -17.65
N ILE A 197 -12.00 -7.34 -16.52
CA ILE A 197 -10.81 -6.50 -16.50
C ILE A 197 -9.67 -7.29 -15.87
N PHE A 198 -8.53 -7.34 -16.56
CA PHE A 198 -7.33 -7.99 -16.05
C PHE A 198 -6.06 -7.23 -16.45
N CYS A 199 -5.01 -7.41 -15.65
CA CYS A 199 -3.67 -6.91 -15.94
C CYS A 199 -2.68 -8.09 -15.91
N VAL A 200 -1.81 -8.16 -16.90
CA VAL A 200 -0.76 -9.16 -16.99
C VAL A 200 0.61 -8.50 -17.15
N GLY A 201 1.63 -9.14 -16.57
CA GLY A 201 3.03 -8.75 -16.75
C GLY A 201 3.56 -9.15 -18.13
N ALA A 202 4.79 -8.73 -18.44
CA ALA A 202 5.48 -9.08 -19.69
C ALA A 202 5.69 -10.59 -19.88
N ASP A 203 5.70 -11.37 -18.80
CA ASP A 203 5.77 -12.83 -18.80
C ASP A 203 4.39 -13.50 -18.96
N GLY A 204 3.32 -12.71 -19.07
CA GLY A 204 1.95 -13.18 -19.23
C GLY A 204 1.31 -13.68 -17.93
N ARG A 205 1.93 -13.47 -16.76
CA ARG A 205 1.30 -13.78 -15.47
C ARG A 205 0.30 -12.70 -15.08
N PHE A 206 -0.80 -13.11 -14.45
CA PHE A 206 -1.77 -12.16 -13.95
C PHE A 206 -1.23 -11.40 -12.74
N LEU A 207 -1.39 -10.07 -12.78
CA LEU A 207 -1.11 -9.15 -11.67
C LEU A 207 -2.39 -8.65 -11.02
N TYR A 208 -3.48 -8.63 -11.78
CA TYR A 208 -4.79 -8.17 -11.33
C TYR A 208 -5.89 -8.80 -12.19
N ALA A 209 -7.02 -9.12 -11.57
CA ALA A 209 -8.29 -9.36 -12.25
C ALA A 209 -9.42 -8.83 -11.37
N ASN A 210 -10.47 -8.26 -11.98
CA ASN A 210 -11.65 -7.79 -11.25
C ASN A 210 -12.57 -8.96 -10.83
N HIS A 211 -13.53 -8.69 -9.95
CA HIS A 211 -14.43 -9.74 -9.45
C HIS A 211 -15.26 -10.42 -10.56
N ILE A 212 -15.68 -9.69 -11.61
CA ILE A 212 -16.39 -10.27 -12.75
C ILE A 212 -15.56 -11.34 -13.45
N TRP A 213 -14.25 -11.10 -13.63
CA TRP A 213 -13.35 -12.11 -14.21
C TRP A 213 -13.31 -13.39 -13.36
N HIS A 214 -13.27 -13.25 -12.03
CA HIS A 214 -13.29 -14.36 -11.09
C HIS A 214 -14.61 -15.14 -11.12
N ASP A 215 -15.74 -14.44 -11.05
CA ASP A 215 -17.07 -15.04 -11.00
C ASP A 215 -17.42 -15.76 -12.30
N LEU A 216 -17.03 -15.19 -13.44
CA LEU A 216 -17.37 -15.72 -14.75
C LEU A 216 -16.50 -16.92 -15.14
N LEU A 217 -15.20 -16.89 -14.83
CA LEU A 217 -14.26 -17.97 -15.18
C LEU A 217 -14.06 -19.00 -14.05
N GLY A 218 -14.52 -18.71 -12.83
CA GLY A 218 -14.46 -19.63 -11.69
C GLY A 218 -13.06 -19.84 -11.09
N TYR A 219 -12.13 -18.91 -11.34
CA TYR A 219 -10.79 -18.92 -10.75
C TYR A 219 -10.75 -18.05 -9.50
N THR A 220 -9.98 -18.46 -8.50
CA THR A 220 -9.78 -17.67 -7.27
C THR A 220 -8.57 -16.73 -7.37
N ALA A 221 -8.45 -15.78 -6.44
CA ALA A 221 -7.27 -14.91 -6.34
C ALA A 221 -5.96 -15.70 -6.08
N GLU A 222 -6.04 -16.86 -5.42
CA GLU A 222 -4.87 -17.73 -5.22
C GLU A 222 -4.44 -18.42 -6.51
N ASP A 223 -5.40 -18.78 -7.36
CA ASP A 223 -5.13 -19.42 -8.65
C ASP A 223 -4.42 -18.46 -9.61
N LEU A 224 -4.76 -17.16 -9.59
CA LEU A 224 -4.14 -16.13 -10.45
C LEU A 224 -2.61 -16.11 -10.35
N ASN A 225 -2.05 -16.33 -9.16
CA ASN A 225 -0.59 -16.32 -8.94
C ASN A 225 0.13 -17.46 -9.67
N ARG A 226 -0.59 -18.52 -10.05
CA ARG A 226 -0.06 -19.71 -10.74
C ARG A 226 -0.46 -19.78 -12.21
N LEU A 227 -1.45 -18.98 -12.62
CA LEU A 227 -1.99 -18.97 -13.97
C LEU A 227 -1.25 -17.98 -14.87
N SER A 228 -1.00 -18.40 -16.10
CA SER A 228 -0.66 -17.50 -17.19
C SER A 228 -1.89 -17.21 -18.04
N PHE A 229 -1.93 -16.05 -18.67
CA PHE A 229 -2.99 -15.68 -19.61
C PHE A 229 -3.19 -16.73 -20.73
N GLN A 230 -2.12 -17.41 -21.14
CA GLN A 230 -2.19 -18.46 -22.16
C GLN A 230 -2.96 -19.70 -21.71
N ASP A 231 -3.01 -19.98 -20.41
CA ASP A 231 -3.70 -21.16 -19.86
C ASP A 231 -5.22 -21.02 -19.95
N VAL A 232 -5.71 -19.78 -19.92
CA VAL A 232 -7.13 -19.42 -20.00
C VAL A 232 -7.59 -19.24 -21.46
N LEU A 233 -6.65 -19.05 -22.40
CA LEU A 233 -6.94 -18.86 -23.82
C LEU A 233 -7.07 -20.18 -24.59
N ALA A 234 -8.01 -20.22 -25.53
CA ALA A 234 -8.11 -21.30 -26.49
C ALA A 234 -6.86 -21.46 -27.35
N ARG A 235 -6.44 -22.72 -27.58
CA ARG A 235 -5.16 -23.05 -28.21
C ARG A 235 -5.02 -22.45 -29.62
N GLU A 236 -6.13 -22.39 -30.35
CA GLU A 236 -6.22 -21.83 -31.70
C GLU A 236 -6.08 -20.30 -31.71
N GLU A 237 -6.29 -19.65 -30.56
CA GLU A 237 -6.34 -18.19 -30.44
C GLU A 237 -5.12 -17.60 -29.74
N ARG A 238 -4.33 -18.42 -29.04
CA ARG A 238 -3.06 -18.03 -28.41
C ARG A 238 -2.16 -17.24 -29.34
N GLY A 239 -1.97 -17.70 -30.58
CA GLY A 239 -1.10 -17.05 -31.55
C GLY A 239 -1.57 -15.63 -31.91
N ARG A 240 -2.88 -15.44 -32.11
CA ARG A 240 -3.47 -14.13 -32.43
C ARG A 240 -3.40 -13.17 -31.24
N CYS A 241 -3.74 -13.64 -30.04
CA CYS A 241 -3.65 -12.83 -28.82
C CYS A 241 -2.21 -12.43 -28.48
N LEU A 242 -1.24 -13.35 -28.61
CA LEU A 242 0.17 -13.04 -28.35
C LEU A 242 0.71 -12.00 -29.33
N MET A 243 0.33 -12.09 -30.61
CA MET A 243 0.69 -11.07 -31.60
C MET A 243 0.06 -9.71 -31.26
N ALA A 244 -1.19 -9.67 -30.83
CA ALA A 244 -1.86 -8.42 -30.43
C ALA A 244 -1.20 -7.78 -29.20
N ILE A 245 -0.85 -8.57 -28.18
CA ILE A 245 -0.09 -8.10 -27.02
C ILE A 245 1.29 -7.59 -27.47
N GLN A 246 2.00 -8.32 -28.33
CA GLN A 246 3.32 -7.92 -28.82
C GLN A 246 3.28 -6.64 -29.65
N ALA A 247 2.25 -6.44 -30.48
CA ALA A 247 2.04 -5.20 -31.24
C ALA A 247 1.71 -4.00 -30.32
N ALA A 248 0.94 -4.24 -29.25
CA ALA A 248 0.67 -3.23 -28.24
C ALA A 248 1.93 -2.88 -27.42
N LEU A 249 2.81 -3.86 -27.15
CA LEU A 249 4.09 -3.66 -26.47
C LEU A 249 5.09 -2.84 -27.31
N THR A 250 5.09 -2.98 -28.63
CA THR A 250 5.96 -2.21 -29.54
C THR A 250 5.40 -0.84 -29.91
N GLY A 251 4.21 -0.49 -29.41
CA GLY A 251 3.54 0.79 -29.66
C GLY A 251 3.06 0.97 -31.10
N GLN A 252 3.01 -0.11 -31.89
CA GLN A 252 2.66 -0.03 -33.31
C GLN A 252 1.15 -0.02 -33.56
N GLU A 253 0.33 -0.49 -32.62
CA GLU A 253 -1.13 -0.40 -32.71
C GLU A 253 -1.77 -0.18 -31.33
N GLN A 254 -2.55 0.90 -31.20
CA GLN A 254 -3.49 1.06 -30.08
C GLN A 254 -4.79 0.34 -30.45
N GLY A 255 -5.10 -0.75 -29.75
CA GLY A 255 -6.49 -1.22 -29.62
C GLY A 255 -7.07 -1.97 -30.82
N GLY A 256 -6.39 -2.99 -31.32
CA GLY A 256 -7.07 -4.02 -32.11
C GLY A 256 -8.18 -4.68 -31.28
N VAL A 257 -9.38 -4.80 -31.85
CA VAL A 257 -10.47 -5.55 -31.22
C VAL A 257 -10.06 -7.02 -31.20
N ILE A 258 -9.91 -7.57 -30.01
CA ILE A 258 -9.62 -8.98 -29.78
C ILE A 258 -10.94 -9.67 -29.53
N GLU A 259 -11.36 -10.47 -30.50
CA GLU A 259 -12.38 -11.50 -30.30
C GLU A 259 -11.69 -12.81 -29.94
N GLY A 260 -12.18 -13.45 -28.87
CA GLY A 260 -11.65 -14.74 -28.49
C GLY A 260 -12.54 -15.55 -27.55
N ARG A 261 -12.02 -16.71 -27.16
CA ARG A 261 -12.65 -17.71 -26.30
C ARG A 261 -11.75 -17.96 -25.10
N LEU A 262 -12.31 -17.67 -23.94
CA LEU A 262 -11.72 -17.97 -22.66
C LEU A 262 -12.31 -19.26 -22.10
N PHE A 263 -11.47 -20.02 -21.40
CA PHE A 263 -11.86 -21.24 -20.72
C PHE A 263 -11.91 -21.01 -19.21
N GLY A 264 -13.07 -21.26 -18.63
CA GLY A 264 -13.24 -21.30 -17.18
C GLY A 264 -12.59 -22.55 -16.58
N ARG A 265 -12.38 -22.52 -15.26
CA ARG A 265 -11.81 -23.64 -14.48
C ARG A 265 -12.60 -24.94 -14.63
N ASP A 266 -13.91 -24.85 -14.81
CA ASP A 266 -14.83 -25.97 -15.00
C ASP A 266 -14.95 -26.44 -16.47
N GLY A 267 -14.16 -25.84 -17.37
CA GLY A 267 -14.17 -26.14 -18.80
C GLY A 267 -15.23 -25.38 -19.60
N ARG A 268 -16.01 -24.48 -18.99
CA ARG A 268 -16.93 -23.61 -19.75
C ARG A 268 -16.17 -22.74 -20.74
N THR A 269 -16.76 -22.56 -21.92
CA THR A 269 -16.26 -21.64 -22.94
C THR A 269 -17.04 -20.34 -22.89
N ILE A 270 -16.32 -19.24 -22.84
CA ILE A 270 -16.86 -17.88 -22.78
C ILE A 270 -16.33 -17.11 -23.97
N HIS A 271 -17.24 -16.59 -24.79
CA HIS A 271 -16.88 -15.73 -25.91
C HIS A 271 -16.70 -14.32 -25.41
N VAL A 272 -15.54 -13.75 -25.69
CA VAL A 272 -15.19 -12.39 -25.27
C VAL A 272 -14.82 -11.53 -26.47
N GLU A 273 -15.18 -10.25 -26.40
CA GLU A 273 -14.78 -9.21 -27.33
C GLU A 273 -14.19 -8.06 -26.52
N GLY A 274 -13.01 -7.57 -26.88
CA GLY A 274 -12.33 -6.58 -26.06
C GLY A 274 -11.14 -5.91 -26.72
N SER A 275 -10.37 -5.21 -25.90
CA SER A 275 -9.12 -4.59 -26.33
C SER A 275 -8.05 -4.76 -25.27
N VAL A 276 -6.80 -4.74 -25.70
CA VAL A 276 -5.63 -4.77 -24.82
C VAL A 276 -4.83 -3.50 -25.04
N THR A 277 -4.46 -2.86 -23.94
CA THR A 277 -3.62 -1.66 -23.92
C THR A 277 -2.37 -1.94 -23.10
N CYS A 278 -1.22 -1.43 -23.54
CA CYS A 278 0.03 -1.57 -22.79
C CYS A 278 0.39 -0.25 -22.12
N SER A 279 0.80 -0.34 -20.86
CA SER A 279 1.32 0.78 -20.09
C SER A 279 2.71 0.45 -19.56
N ARG A 280 3.64 1.39 -19.66
CA ARG A 280 4.98 1.24 -19.09
C ARG A 280 5.03 1.91 -17.72
N GLN A 281 5.34 1.14 -16.68
CA GLN A 281 5.50 1.64 -15.32
C GLN A 281 6.96 1.45 -14.89
N GLY A 282 7.78 2.48 -15.11
CA GLY A 282 9.24 2.38 -14.95
C GLY A 282 9.86 1.48 -16.02
N ASP A 283 10.52 0.40 -15.60
CA ASP A 283 11.10 -0.62 -16.49
C ASP A 283 10.17 -1.82 -16.73
N GLU A 284 9.08 -1.96 -15.99
CA GLU A 284 8.10 -3.01 -16.21
C GLU A 284 7.05 -2.58 -17.23
N ILE A 285 6.73 -3.49 -18.15
CA ILE A 285 5.65 -3.30 -19.11
C ILE A 285 4.46 -4.14 -18.66
N LEU A 286 3.31 -3.48 -18.53
CA LEU A 286 2.05 -4.05 -18.09
C LEU A 286 1.06 -4.02 -19.25
N ALA A 287 0.32 -5.10 -19.46
CA ALA A 287 -0.78 -5.16 -20.42
C ALA A 287 -2.12 -5.25 -19.69
N TRP A 288 -3.00 -4.30 -19.97
CA TRP A 288 -4.37 -4.21 -19.45
C TRP A 288 -5.36 -4.68 -20.51
N GLY A 289 -6.14 -5.71 -20.20
CA GLY A 289 -7.22 -6.20 -21.04
C GLY A 289 -8.58 -5.82 -20.46
N ILE A 290 -9.47 -5.31 -21.31
CA ILE A 290 -10.89 -5.11 -21.01
C ILE A 290 -11.69 -5.88 -22.05
N CYS A 291 -12.46 -6.86 -21.57
CA CYS A 291 -13.17 -7.81 -22.41
C CYS A 291 -14.64 -7.91 -21.96
N ARG A 292 -15.58 -7.80 -22.89
CA ARG A 292 -17.01 -8.02 -22.65
C ARG A 292 -17.37 -9.46 -22.98
N ASP A 293 -18.18 -10.08 -22.12
CA ASP A 293 -18.82 -11.36 -22.44
C ASP A 293 -19.88 -11.16 -23.53
N VAL A 294 -19.70 -11.83 -24.66
CA VAL A 294 -20.62 -11.82 -25.81
C VAL A 294 -21.21 -13.21 -26.06
N THR A 295 -21.11 -14.14 -25.10
CA THR A 295 -21.58 -15.52 -25.22
C THR A 295 -23.06 -15.61 -25.56
N GLU A 296 -23.92 -14.86 -24.88
CA GLU A 296 -25.35 -14.83 -25.20
C GLU A 296 -25.63 -14.26 -26.59
N ARG A 297 -24.88 -13.22 -27.00
CA ARG A 297 -25.01 -12.62 -28.33
C ARG A 297 -24.66 -13.62 -29.42
N VAL A 298 -23.54 -14.34 -29.25
CA VAL A 298 -23.09 -15.38 -30.20
C VAL A 298 -24.09 -16.53 -30.25
N ARG A 299 -24.54 -17.04 -29.11
CA ARG A 299 -25.56 -18.11 -29.05
C ARG A 299 -26.89 -17.70 -29.71
N ALA A 300 -27.33 -16.47 -29.49
CA ALA A 300 -28.53 -15.95 -30.12
C ALA A 300 -28.37 -15.83 -31.65
N GLN A 301 -27.22 -15.39 -32.13
CA GLN A 301 -26.91 -15.34 -33.56
C GLN A 301 -26.86 -16.74 -34.19
N GLU A 302 -26.23 -17.72 -33.53
CA GLU A 302 -26.20 -19.11 -33.97
C GLU A 302 -27.60 -19.73 -34.01
N GLN A 303 -28.45 -19.44 -33.01
CA GLN A 303 -29.82 -19.92 -32.98
C GLN A 303 -30.67 -19.31 -34.10
N LEU A 304 -30.54 -18.00 -34.36
CA LEU A 304 -31.22 -17.35 -35.48
C LEU A 304 -30.76 -17.92 -36.82
N PHE A 305 -29.46 -18.16 -36.98
CA PHE A 305 -28.91 -18.81 -38.16
C PHE A 305 -29.47 -20.23 -38.34
N TYR A 306 -29.54 -21.01 -37.26
CA TYR A 306 -30.12 -22.34 -37.29
C TYR A 306 -31.59 -22.32 -37.74
N LEU A 307 -32.42 -21.45 -37.16
CA LEU A 307 -33.84 -21.28 -37.51
C LEU A 307 -34.04 -20.75 -38.94
N ALA A 308 -33.11 -19.95 -39.47
CA ALA A 308 -33.16 -19.48 -40.86
C ALA A 308 -32.90 -20.60 -41.88
N HIS A 309 -32.24 -21.69 -41.48
CA HIS A 309 -31.88 -22.82 -42.35
C HIS A 309 -32.60 -24.14 -42.02
N HIS A 310 -33.30 -24.23 -40.89
CA HIS A 310 -34.00 -25.44 -40.45
C HIS A 310 -35.47 -25.16 -40.13
N ASP A 311 -36.33 -26.15 -40.35
CA ASP A 311 -37.74 -26.12 -40.00
C ASP A 311 -37.91 -26.33 -38.48
N SER A 312 -38.68 -25.45 -37.84
CA SER A 312 -38.80 -25.42 -36.38
C SER A 312 -39.59 -26.59 -35.80
N LEU A 313 -40.45 -27.25 -36.59
CA LEU A 313 -41.27 -28.37 -36.14
C LEU A 313 -40.54 -29.70 -36.29
N THR A 314 -39.76 -29.87 -37.35
CA THR A 314 -39.12 -31.15 -37.71
C THR A 314 -37.61 -31.18 -37.45
N GLY A 315 -36.96 -30.03 -37.29
CA GLY A 315 -35.49 -29.91 -37.19
C GLY A 315 -34.75 -30.23 -38.50
N LEU A 316 -35.48 -30.55 -39.57
CA LEU A 316 -34.92 -30.81 -40.90
C LEU A 316 -34.53 -29.51 -41.59
N PRO A 317 -33.61 -29.54 -42.56
CA PRO A 317 -33.32 -28.38 -43.38
C PRO A 317 -34.59 -27.82 -44.02
N ASN A 318 -34.80 -26.51 -43.91
CA ASN A 318 -35.97 -25.87 -44.48
C ASN A 318 -35.82 -25.73 -46.00
N ARG A 319 -36.88 -25.20 -46.64
CA ARG A 319 -36.90 -24.99 -48.09
C ARG A 319 -35.75 -24.11 -48.58
N MET A 320 -35.34 -23.10 -47.81
CA MET A 320 -34.24 -22.20 -48.19
C MET A 320 -32.91 -22.96 -48.24
N HIS A 321 -32.58 -23.70 -47.17
CA HIS A 321 -31.37 -24.52 -47.12
C HIS A 321 -31.38 -25.63 -48.18
N PHE A 322 -32.53 -26.25 -48.44
CA PHE A 322 -32.67 -27.23 -49.53
C PHE A 322 -32.35 -26.63 -50.90
N VAL A 323 -32.87 -25.43 -51.21
CA VAL A 323 -32.61 -24.76 -52.50
C VAL A 323 -31.13 -24.41 -52.64
N GLU A 324 -30.49 -23.94 -51.56
CA GLU A 324 -29.06 -23.63 -51.54
C GLU A 324 -28.19 -24.88 -51.77
N GLN A 325 -28.48 -25.98 -51.07
CA GLN A 325 -27.81 -27.27 -51.27
C GLN A 325 -28.03 -27.84 -52.67
N LEU A 326 -29.24 -27.69 -53.23
CA LEU A 326 -29.54 -28.12 -54.58
C LEU A 326 -28.73 -27.33 -55.62
N GLN A 327 -28.62 -26.01 -55.47
CA GLN A 327 -27.80 -25.17 -56.35
C GLN A 327 -26.31 -25.57 -56.30
N ASN A 328 -25.77 -25.75 -55.08
CA ASN A 328 -24.39 -26.21 -54.89
C ASN A 328 -24.15 -27.59 -55.53
N SER A 329 -25.09 -28.51 -55.33
CA SER A 329 -25.02 -29.87 -55.90
C SER A 329 -25.12 -29.86 -57.43
N LEU A 330 -26.00 -29.03 -58.02
CA LEU A 330 -26.10 -28.86 -59.47
C LEU A 330 -24.81 -28.28 -60.07
N ALA A 331 -24.21 -27.28 -59.40
CA ALA A 331 -22.94 -26.69 -59.83
C ALA A 331 -21.81 -27.74 -59.80
N MET A 332 -21.72 -28.52 -58.71
CA MET A 332 -20.71 -29.57 -58.57
C MET A 332 -20.92 -30.71 -59.58
N ALA A 333 -22.16 -31.10 -59.84
CA ALA A 333 -22.51 -32.14 -60.81
C ALA A 333 -22.18 -31.73 -62.25
N ARG A 334 -22.41 -30.46 -62.63
CA ARG A 334 -21.96 -29.92 -63.92
C ARG A 334 -20.44 -30.01 -64.06
N ARG A 335 -19.69 -29.65 -63.02
CA ARG A 335 -18.23 -29.68 -63.02
C ARG A 335 -17.68 -31.12 -63.11
N LEU A 336 -18.31 -32.05 -62.40
CA LEU A 336 -17.88 -33.45 -62.32
C LEU A 336 -18.55 -34.37 -63.36
N LYS A 337 -19.36 -33.82 -64.27
CA LYS A 337 -20.20 -34.56 -65.24
C LYS A 337 -21.03 -35.68 -64.59
N LYS A 338 -21.55 -35.43 -63.40
CA LYS A 338 -22.47 -36.33 -62.68
C LYS A 338 -23.91 -35.87 -62.84
N GLN A 339 -24.86 -36.74 -62.51
CA GLN A 339 -26.28 -36.43 -62.47
C GLN A 339 -26.74 -36.27 -61.02
N VAL A 340 -27.73 -35.40 -60.79
CA VAL A 340 -28.38 -35.18 -59.49
C VAL A 340 -29.84 -35.58 -59.61
N ALA A 341 -30.36 -36.33 -58.65
CA ALA A 341 -31.77 -36.67 -58.53
C ALA A 341 -32.37 -35.95 -57.31
N VAL A 342 -33.61 -35.48 -57.44
CA VAL A 342 -34.40 -34.90 -56.34
C VAL A 342 -35.64 -35.75 -56.18
N LEU A 343 -35.90 -36.20 -54.95
CA LEU A 343 -37.09 -36.96 -54.59
C LEU A 343 -37.99 -36.07 -53.72
N PHE A 344 -39.26 -35.96 -54.08
CA PHE A 344 -40.29 -35.31 -53.27
C PHE A 344 -41.28 -36.37 -52.80
N LEU A 345 -41.49 -36.43 -51.48
CA LEU A 345 -42.39 -37.38 -50.84
C LEU A 345 -43.43 -36.56 -50.07
N ASP A 346 -44.70 -36.70 -50.44
CA ASP A 346 -45.81 -36.13 -49.71
C ASP A 346 -46.44 -37.22 -48.84
N LEU A 347 -46.78 -36.88 -47.59
CA LEU A 347 -47.37 -37.83 -46.65
C LEU A 347 -48.88 -37.58 -46.59
N ASP A 348 -49.64 -38.42 -47.28
CA ASP A 348 -51.10 -38.46 -47.14
C ASP A 348 -51.48 -39.01 -45.74
N ARG A 349 -52.51 -38.42 -45.13
CA ARG A 349 -52.93 -38.63 -43.73
C ARG A 349 -53.39 -40.05 -43.39
#